data_AF-A3W6A4-F1
#
_entry.id   AF-A3W6A4-F1
#
_cell.length_a   1.000
_cell.length_b   1.000
_cell.length_c   1.000
_cell.angle_alpha   90.00
_cell.angle_beta   90.00
_cell.angle_gamma   90.00
#
_symmetry.space_group_name_H-M   'P 1'
#
loop_
_entity.id
_entity.type
_entity.pdbx_description
1 polymer ?
#
loop_
_entity_poly.entity_id
_entity_poly.type
_entity_poly.pdbx_seq_one_letter_code
_entity_poly.pdbx_strand_id
1 'polypeptide(L)' 'MMHGLNMCDQDGTIAYLESTKPENVPFYERFGFRSHYTIDVGGHPKVVTMVRPAKKANP' A
#
# COMPACT_ATOMS: atom_id res chain seq x y z
N MET A 1 10.36 -4.76 -1.43
CA MET A 1 9.16 -4.55 -0.59
C MET A 1 9.04 -5.54 0.56
N MET A 2 9.57 -6.78 0.46
CA MET A 2 9.45 -7.78 1.53
C MET A 2 10.06 -7.36 2.87
N HIS A 3 11.24 -6.71 2.89
CA HIS A 3 11.91 -6.33 4.15
C HIS A 3 11.06 -5.38 5.02
N GLY A 4 10.60 -4.25 4.48
CA GLY A 4 9.76 -3.30 5.23
C GLY A 4 8.39 -3.86 5.60
N LEU A 5 7.80 -4.73 4.76
CA LEU A 5 6.55 -5.40 5.10
C LEU A 5 6.72 -6.40 6.24
N ASN A 6 7.84 -7.11 6.29
CA ASN A 6 8.12 -8.03 7.40
C ASN A 6 8.23 -7.27 8.73
N MET A 7 8.85 -6.09 8.74
CA MET A 7 8.89 -5.24 9.94
C MET A 7 7.49 -4.81 10.36
N CYS A 8 6.66 -4.33 9.42
CA CYS A 8 5.26 -3.97 9.72
C CYS A 8 4.45 -5.17 10.24
N ASP A 9 4.67 -6.36 9.67
CA ASP A 9 4.02 -7.59 10.11
C ASP A 9 4.46 -7.99 11.53
N GLN A 10 5.74 -7.82 11.88
CA GLN A 10 6.28 -8.09 13.22
C GLN A 10 5.76 -7.09 14.27
N ASP A 11 5.68 -5.82 13.90
CA ASP A 11 5.22 -4.74 14.79
C ASP A 11 3.68 -4.66 14.87
N GLY A 12 2.97 -5.45 14.06
CA GLY A 12 1.50 -5.42 13.98
C GLY A 12 0.94 -4.13 13.37
N THR A 13 1.75 -3.37 12.62
CA THR A 13 1.37 -2.08 12.05
C THR A 13 0.90 -2.20 10.60
N ILE A 14 0.06 -1.27 10.17
CA ILE A 14 -0.30 -1.15 8.75
C ILE A 14 0.89 -0.67 7.92
N ALA A 15 0.90 -1.02 6.64
CA ALA A 15 1.75 -0.38 5.65
C ALA A 15 0.90 0.52 4.74
N TYR A 16 1.38 1.74 4.49
CA TYR A 16 0.75 2.73 3.63
C TYR A 16 1.68 3.12 2.50
N LEU A 17 1.12 3.36 1.31
CA LEU A 17 1.86 3.91 0.18
C LEU A 17 0.98 4.81 -0.68
N GLU A 18 1.66 5.64 -1.48
CA GLU A 18 1.08 6.53 -2.47
C GLU A 18 1.71 6.23 -3.83
N SER A 19 0.88 5.96 -4.84
CA SER A 19 1.32 5.74 -6.20
C SER A 19 0.80 6.83 -7.12
N THR A 20 1.70 7.60 -7.72
CA THR A 20 1.40 8.56 -8.79
C THR A 20 1.22 7.89 -10.16
N LYS A 21 1.36 6.55 -10.21
CA LYS A 21 1.21 5.72 -11.40
C LYS A 21 0.14 4.66 -11.15
N PRO A 22 -1.11 4.87 -11.56
CA PRO A 22 -2.20 3.90 -11.39
C PRO A 22 -1.87 2.53 -11.98
N GLU A 23 -1.03 2.46 -13.01
CA GLU A 23 -0.60 1.23 -13.66
C GLU A 23 0.21 0.31 -12.73
N ASN A 24 0.79 0.87 -11.66
CA ASN A 24 1.52 0.09 -10.65
C ASN A 24 0.60 -0.52 -9.59
N VAL A 25 -0.69 -0.15 -9.53
CA VAL A 25 -1.63 -0.68 -8.52
C VAL A 25 -1.63 -2.21 -8.49
N PRO A 26 -1.73 -2.94 -9.64
CA PRO A 26 -1.70 -4.40 -9.63
C PRO A 26 -0.39 -5.01 -9.11
N PHE A 27 0.73 -4.27 -9.17
CA PHE A 27 1.98 -4.72 -8.57
C PHE A 27 1.90 -4.70 -7.05
N TYR A 28 1.34 -3.64 -6.46
CA TYR A 28 1.19 -3.50 -5.01
C TYR A 28 0.12 -4.44 -4.44
N GLU A 29 -0.96 -4.70 -5.19
CA GLU A 29 -2.01 -5.66 -4.81
C GLU A 29 -1.45 -7.06 -4.55
N ARG A 30 -0.44 -7.49 -5.31
CA ARG A 30 0.25 -8.77 -5.10
C ARG A 30 0.92 -8.88 -3.72
N PHE A 31 1.23 -7.76 -3.08
CA PHE A 31 1.79 -7.72 -1.73
C PHE A 31 0.71 -7.59 -0.63
N GLY A 32 -0.57 -7.54 -0.99
CA GLY A 32 -1.71 -7.43 -0.07
C GLY A 32 -2.19 -6.00 0.19
N PHE A 33 -1.67 -5.02 -0.55
CA PHE A 33 -2.21 -3.66 -0.52
C PHE A 33 -3.57 -3.59 -1.22
N ARG A 34 -4.41 -2.69 -0.75
CA ARG A 34 -5.72 -2.37 -1.33
C ARG A 34 -5.82 -0.86 -1.50
N SER A 35 -6.33 -0.42 -2.65
CA SER A 35 -6.60 1.00 -2.89
C SER A 35 -7.57 1.55 -1.85
N HIS A 36 -7.28 2.74 -1.32
CA HIS A 36 -8.09 3.39 -0.28
C HIS A 36 -8.77 4.66 -0.81
N TYR A 37 -7.99 5.65 -1.24
CA TYR A 37 -8.46 6.88 -1.85
C TYR A 37 -7.60 7.29 -3.04
N THR A 38 -8.18 8.07 -3.95
CA THR A 38 -7.44 8.75 -5.02
C THR A 38 -7.38 10.24 -4.70
N ILE A 39 -6.18 10.78 -4.62
CA ILE A 39 -5.95 12.22 -4.49
C ILE A 39 -5.84 12.80 -5.89
N ASP A 40 -6.68 13.80 -6.17
CA ASP A 40 -6.75 14.49 -7.45
C ASP A 40 -6.66 16.00 -7.20
N VAL A 41 -5.45 16.53 -7.36
CA VAL A 41 -5.17 17.96 -7.28
C VAL A 41 -4.86 18.40 -8.71
N GLY A 42 -5.83 19.08 -9.33
CA GLY A 42 -5.78 19.45 -10.75
C GLY A 42 -4.42 20.03 -11.17
N GLY A 43 -3.93 19.58 -12.33
CA GLY A 43 -2.59 19.94 -12.83
C GLY A 43 -1.48 18.96 -12.40
N HIS A 44 -1.79 17.97 -11.57
CA HIS A 44 -0.85 16.94 -11.14
C HIS A 44 -1.34 15.52 -11.48
N PRO A 45 -0.43 14.53 -11.61
CA PRO A 45 -0.84 13.13 -11.74
C PRO A 45 -1.68 12.69 -10.54
N LYS A 46 -2.73 11.92 -10.79
CA LYS A 46 -3.55 11.34 -9.72
C LYS A 46 -2.70 10.43 -8.84
N VAL A 47 -2.91 10.50 -7.53
CA VAL A 47 -2.22 9.66 -6.56
C VAL A 47 -3.19 8.64 -6.01
N VAL A 48 -2.93 7.35 -6.25
CA VAL A 48 -3.67 6.26 -5.63
C VAL A 48 -3.00 5.94 -4.30
N THR A 49 -3.71 6.18 -3.21
CA THR A 49 -3.29 5.76 -1.87
C THR A 49 -3.68 4.29 -1.67
N MET A 50 -2.79 3.50 -1.08
CA MET A 50 -3.06 2.08 -0.83
C MET A 50 -2.62 1.69 0.58
N VAL A 51 -3.41 0.82 1.20
CA VAL A 51 -3.18 0.33 2.55
C VAL A 51 -3.12 -1.19 2.58
N ARG A 52 -2.21 -1.72 3.39
CA ARG A 52 -2.10 -3.14 3.69
C ARG A 52 -2.15 -3.33 5.21
N PRO A 53 -3.05 -4.17 5.74
CA PRO A 53 -3.01 -4.54 7.16
C PRO A 53 -1.76 -5.40 7.45
N ALA A 54 -1.28 -5.40 8.69
CA ALA A 54 -0.32 -6.41 9.12
C ALA A 54 -0.91 -7.81 8.88
N LYS A 55 -0.08 -8.75 8.41
CA LYS A 55 -0.46 -10.16 8.42
C LYS A 55 -0.65 -10.56 9.88
N LYS A 56 -1.73 -11.28 10.19
CA LYS A 56 -1.84 -11.94 11.49
C LYS A 56 -0.61 -12.82 11.66
N ALA A 57 0.16 -12.62 12.73
CA ALA A 57 1.05 -13.67 13.19
C ALA A 57 0.17 -14.90 13.40
N ASN A 58 0.53 -16.02 12.78
CA ASN A 58 -0.18 -17.26 13.01
C ASN A 58 -0.08 -17.54 14.53
N PRO A 59 -1.20 -17.67 15.26
CA PRO A 59 -1.16 -17.89 16.71
C PRO A 59 -0.46 -19.20 17.06
#